data_AF-A0A382MPV3-F1
#
_entry.id   AF-A0A382MPV3-F1
#
_cell.length_a   1.000
_cell.length_b   1.000
_cell.length_c   1.000
_cell.angle_alpha   90.00
_cell.angle_beta   90.00
_cell.angle_gamma   90.00
#
_symmetry.space_group_name_H-M   'P 1'
#
loop_
_entity.id
_entity.type
_entity.pdbx_description
1 polymer ?
#
loop_
_entity_poly.entity_id
_entity_poly.type
_entity_poly.pdbx_seq_one_letter_code
_entity_poly.pdbx_strand_id
1 'polypeptide(L)'
;MKQKSNVTSLLPKKSPQEIDDHSVVSSLSPREIVSELDRYVIGQKEAKKAVAIALRNRWRRQALKGDMKDEVLPKNILMIGPTGVGKTEISRRLSKLAEAPFIKVEATRFTEVGYVGRDVEQIIRDLLEIAIAIEKERMKKEVHAKAQQAAEERVVDALVGNKASVATRESFRKRLRNGDLDNNEIEIEVNDAVSTPSFEIPGMPGANVGMINLSEMLGKAGKKAKKKKMTVKESHEILIAEESDKMIE
;
A
#
# COMPACT_ATOMS: atom_id res chain seq x y z
N MET A 1 32.28 -37.17 24.41
CA MET A 1 31.48 -36.93 23.20
C MET A 1 30.72 -35.61 23.37
N LYS A 2 31.17 -34.51 22.74
CA LYS A 2 30.45 -33.23 22.75
C LYS A 2 29.74 -33.07 21.40
N GLN A 3 28.42 -32.99 21.41
CA GLN A 3 27.60 -32.77 20.21
C GLN A 3 27.95 -31.40 19.62
N LYS A 4 28.34 -31.37 18.34
CA LYS A 4 28.56 -30.13 17.59
C LYS A 4 27.20 -29.60 17.14
N SER A 5 26.73 -28.52 17.74
CA SER A 5 25.56 -27.78 17.28
C SER A 5 25.89 -27.05 15.97
N ASN A 6 25.27 -27.44 14.85
CA ASN A 6 25.43 -26.81 13.53
C ASN A 6 24.66 -25.48 13.39
N VAL A 7 24.52 -24.70 14.46
CA VAL A 7 23.86 -23.40 14.42
C VAL A 7 24.92 -22.33 14.58
N THR A 8 25.40 -21.80 13.45
CA THR A 8 26.26 -20.62 13.44
C THR A 8 25.41 -19.41 13.87
N SER A 9 25.64 -18.89 15.07
CA SER A 9 25.09 -17.59 15.47
C SER A 9 25.85 -16.50 14.72
N LEU A 10 25.19 -15.85 13.77
CA LEU A 10 25.74 -14.73 13.01
C LEU A 10 25.01 -13.45 13.41
N LEU A 11 25.40 -12.90 14.56
CA LEU A 11 25.15 -11.49 14.85
C LEU A 11 26.51 -10.76 14.83
N PRO A 12 26.77 -9.87 13.87
CA PRO A 12 27.74 -8.82 14.11
C PRO A 12 27.09 -7.85 15.10
N LYS A 13 27.78 -7.57 16.21
CA LYS A 13 27.39 -6.54 17.18
C LYS A 13 27.54 -5.17 16.49
N LYS A 14 26.53 -4.73 15.74
CA LYS A 14 26.48 -3.37 15.19
C LYS A 14 26.16 -2.38 16.31
N SER A 15 26.82 -1.23 16.28
CA SER A 15 26.53 -0.06 17.12
C SER A 15 25.09 0.42 16.92
N PRO A 16 24.45 1.05 17.93
CA PRO A 16 23.01 1.39 17.90
C PRO A 16 22.56 2.43 16.86
N GLN A 17 23.42 2.88 15.94
CA GLN A 17 23.17 4.06 15.10
C GLN A 17 23.06 3.79 13.58
N GLU A 18 23.16 2.53 13.13
CA GLU A 18 23.04 2.19 11.70
C GLU A 18 22.10 0.99 11.46
N ILE A 19 20.88 1.09 12.00
CA ILE A 19 19.75 0.28 11.53
C ILE A 19 18.98 1.17 10.58
N ASP A 20 19.32 1.06 9.30
CA ASP A 20 18.46 1.56 8.23
C ASP A 20 17.21 0.68 8.23
N ASP A 21 16.14 1.19 8.84
CA ASP A 21 14.91 0.45 9.22
C ASP A 21 13.99 0.17 8.01
N HIS A 22 14.44 0.46 6.78
CA HIS A 22 13.60 0.50 5.59
C HIS A 22 13.60 -0.75 4.70
N SER A 23 14.07 -1.90 5.20
CA SER A 23 13.73 -3.16 4.52
C SER A 23 13.53 -4.31 5.51
N VAL A 24 12.29 -4.50 5.93
CA VAL A 24 11.77 -5.74 6.50
C VAL A 24 11.66 -6.81 5.39
N VAL A 25 12.66 -6.92 4.50
CA VAL A 25 12.84 -8.16 3.73
C VAL A 25 13.34 -9.16 4.76
N SER A 26 12.36 -9.74 5.42
CA SER A 26 12.45 -10.40 6.71
C SER A 26 13.74 -11.21 6.85
N SER A 27 14.44 -11.03 7.96
CA SER A 27 15.61 -11.83 8.34
C SER A 27 15.30 -13.31 8.54
N LEU A 28 14.08 -13.76 8.19
CA LEU A 28 13.62 -15.13 8.27
C LEU A 28 14.59 -16.07 7.57
N SER A 29 14.95 -17.11 8.30
CA SER A 29 15.65 -18.26 7.78
C SER A 29 14.75 -19.02 6.80
N PRO A 30 15.33 -19.80 5.87
CA PRO A 30 14.56 -20.65 4.98
C PRO A 30 13.59 -21.59 5.71
N ARG A 31 13.93 -22.02 6.94
CA ARG A 31 13.06 -22.89 7.75
C ARG A 31 11.82 -22.16 8.26
N GLU A 32 11.98 -20.91 8.70
CA GLU A 32 10.85 -20.07 9.16
C GLU A 32 9.93 -19.74 7.98
N ILE A 33 10.48 -19.42 6.80
CA ILE A 33 9.67 -19.19 5.60
C ILE A 33 8.85 -20.43 5.25
N VAL A 34 9.46 -21.62 5.27
CA VAL A 34 8.74 -22.88 5.01
C VAL A 34 7.65 -23.10 6.06
N SER A 35 7.95 -22.86 7.35
CA SER A 35 6.98 -23.01 8.44
C SER A 35 5.80 -22.06 8.30
N GLU A 36 6.01 -20.83 7.80
CA GLU A 36 4.92 -19.90 7.55
C GLU A 36 4.07 -20.35 6.36
N LEU A 37 4.70 -20.84 5.29
CA LEU A 37 4.00 -21.39 4.13
C LEU A 37 3.21 -22.68 4.48
N ASP A 38 3.67 -23.46 5.45
CA ASP A 38 2.98 -24.67 5.94
C ASP A 38 1.60 -24.36 6.54
N ARG A 39 1.36 -23.13 7.03
CA ARG A 39 0.06 -22.71 7.57
C ARG A 39 -1.03 -22.59 6.51
N TYR A 40 -0.65 -22.39 5.25
CA TYR A 40 -1.58 -22.06 4.16
C TYR A 40 -1.59 -23.09 3.02
N VAL A 41 -0.46 -23.74 2.77
CA VAL A 41 -0.33 -24.72 1.69
C VAL A 41 0.00 -26.06 2.33
N ILE A 42 -0.78 -27.11 2.06
CA ILE A 42 -0.51 -28.45 2.60
C ILE A 42 0.45 -29.19 1.65
N GLY A 43 1.49 -29.84 2.19
CA GLY A 43 2.46 -30.60 1.39
C GLY A 43 3.44 -29.71 0.60
N GLN A 44 3.77 -30.09 -0.64
CA GLN A 44 4.63 -29.32 -1.58
C GLN A 44 5.99 -28.88 -1.00
N LYS A 45 6.65 -29.76 -0.23
CA LYS A 45 7.89 -29.46 0.52
C LYS A 45 9.01 -28.89 -0.37
N GLU A 46 9.23 -29.49 -1.54
CA GLU A 46 10.28 -29.04 -2.47
C GLU A 46 10.00 -27.64 -3.02
N ALA A 47 8.75 -27.35 -3.40
CA ALA A 47 8.37 -26.03 -3.89
C ALA A 47 8.53 -24.95 -2.81
N LYS A 48 8.11 -25.23 -1.57
CA LYS A 48 8.30 -24.33 -0.41
C LYS A 48 9.77 -24.07 -0.11
N LYS A 49 10.60 -25.11 -0.14
CA LYS A 49 12.04 -25.00 0.07
C LYS A 49 12.70 -24.17 -1.03
N ALA A 50 12.33 -24.38 -2.29
CA ALA A 50 12.85 -23.63 -3.43
C ALA A 50 12.54 -22.13 -3.31
N VAL A 51 11.28 -21.77 -3.02
CA VAL A 51 10.90 -20.36 -2.84
C VAL A 51 11.54 -19.71 -1.62
N ALA A 52 11.68 -20.46 -0.52
CA ALA A 52 12.35 -19.98 0.69
C ALA A 52 13.83 -19.67 0.46
N ILE A 53 14.53 -20.52 -0.31
CA ILE A 53 15.92 -20.29 -0.70
C ILE A 53 16.02 -19.06 -1.61
N ALA A 54 15.14 -18.92 -2.60
CA ALA A 54 15.15 -17.77 -3.51
C ALA A 54 14.95 -16.44 -2.75
N LEU A 55 13.98 -16.39 -1.82
CA LEU A 55 13.75 -15.21 -0.99
C LEU A 55 14.96 -14.92 -0.09
N ARG A 56 15.53 -15.95 0.55
CA ARG A 56 16.73 -15.79 1.39
C ARG A 56 17.94 -15.31 0.60
N ASN A 57 18.09 -15.76 -0.65
CA ASN A 57 19.17 -15.32 -1.52
C ASN A 57 19.02 -13.84 -1.90
N ARG A 58 17.80 -13.32 -2.02
CA ARG A 58 17.56 -11.87 -2.19
C ARG A 58 18.09 -11.07 -1.00
N TRP A 59 17.82 -11.51 0.22
CA TRP A 59 18.36 -10.89 1.43
C TRP A 59 19.90 -10.99 1.49
N ARG A 60 20.46 -12.16 1.19
CA ARG A 60 21.92 -12.34 1.14
C ARG A 60 22.58 -11.41 0.11
N ARG A 61 21.95 -11.22 -1.04
CA ARG A 61 22.43 -10.30 -2.08
C ARG A 61 22.50 -8.85 -1.57
N GLN A 62 21.55 -8.41 -0.74
CA GLN A 62 21.58 -7.06 -0.16
C GLN A 62 22.79 -6.83 0.75
N ALA A 63 23.32 -7.89 1.37
CA ALA A 63 24.51 -7.82 2.21
C ALA A 63 25.84 -7.83 1.43
N LEU A 64 25.81 -8.10 0.12
CA LEU A 64 26.99 -8.05 -0.76
C LEU A 64 27.37 -6.58 -1.06
N LYS A 65 28.65 -6.35 -1.34
CA LYS A 65 29.21 -5.02 -1.67
C LYS A 65 29.96 -5.07 -3.00
N GLY A 66 30.03 -3.93 -3.68
CA GLY A 66 30.78 -3.77 -4.93
C GLY A 66 30.26 -4.67 -6.06
N ASP A 67 31.15 -4.97 -7.00
CA ASP A 67 30.87 -5.68 -8.26
C ASP A 67 30.17 -7.04 -8.04
N MET A 68 30.46 -7.72 -6.93
CA MET A 68 29.83 -9.00 -6.59
C MET A 68 28.30 -8.89 -6.42
N LYS A 69 27.76 -7.74 -6.01
CA LYS A 69 26.31 -7.55 -5.87
C LYS A 69 25.60 -7.49 -7.23
N ASP A 70 26.27 -6.93 -8.23
CA ASP A 70 25.73 -6.72 -9.57
C ASP A 70 25.81 -8.01 -10.40
N GLU A 71 26.84 -8.82 -10.19
CA GLU A 71 26.97 -10.14 -10.82
C GLU A 71 25.95 -11.18 -10.31
N VAL A 72 25.48 -11.05 -9.07
CA VAL A 72 24.53 -12.01 -8.48
C VAL A 72 23.11 -11.70 -8.94
N LEU A 73 22.66 -12.39 -9.99
CA LEU A 73 21.30 -12.29 -10.51
C LEU A 73 20.26 -13.03 -9.64
N PRO A 74 19.00 -12.53 -9.57
CA PRO A 74 17.89 -13.24 -8.94
C PRO A 74 17.70 -14.64 -9.53
N LYS A 75 17.36 -15.61 -8.67
CA LYS A 75 17.07 -16.99 -9.09
C LYS A 75 15.57 -17.13 -9.35
N ASN A 76 15.19 -17.09 -10.63
CA ASN A 76 13.82 -17.33 -11.07
C ASN A 76 13.41 -18.78 -10.81
N ILE A 77 12.11 -19.01 -10.59
CA ILE A 77 11.57 -20.33 -10.22
C ILE A 77 10.55 -20.76 -11.28
N LEU A 78 10.71 -21.98 -11.78
CA LEU A 78 9.73 -22.67 -12.61
C LEU A 78 9.03 -23.74 -11.76
N MET A 79 7.72 -23.60 -11.54
CA MET A 79 6.92 -24.59 -10.82
C MET A 79 6.20 -25.51 -11.81
N ILE A 80 6.47 -26.82 -11.72
CA ILE A 80 5.85 -27.84 -12.58
C ILE A 80 4.90 -28.70 -11.75
N GLY A 81 3.68 -28.92 -12.25
CA GLY A 81 2.68 -29.77 -11.61
C GLY A 81 1.26 -29.53 -12.14
N PRO A 82 0.27 -30.37 -11.77
CA PRO A 82 -1.10 -30.22 -12.23
C PRO A 82 -1.77 -28.97 -11.64
N THR A 83 -2.93 -28.58 -12.19
CA THR A 83 -3.73 -27.47 -11.65
C THR A 83 -4.22 -27.80 -10.24
N GLY A 84 -4.52 -26.78 -9.43
CA GLY A 84 -5.08 -26.97 -8.07
C GLY A 84 -4.11 -27.39 -6.96
N VAL A 85 -2.86 -27.78 -7.27
CA VAL A 85 -1.89 -28.24 -6.24
C VAL A 85 -1.26 -27.13 -5.38
N GLY A 86 -1.66 -25.87 -5.56
CA GLY A 86 -1.19 -24.75 -4.75
C GLY A 86 -0.02 -23.93 -5.31
N LYS A 87 0.38 -24.12 -6.59
CA LYS A 87 1.47 -23.34 -7.22
C LYS A 87 1.30 -21.83 -7.04
N THR A 88 0.14 -21.31 -7.43
CA THR A 88 -0.19 -19.88 -7.33
C THR A 88 -0.29 -19.42 -5.87
N GLU A 89 -0.78 -20.29 -4.98
CA GLU A 89 -0.94 -19.95 -3.56
C GLU A 89 0.40 -19.84 -2.84
N ILE A 90 1.37 -20.71 -3.17
CA ILE A 90 2.75 -20.59 -2.66
C ILE A 90 3.33 -19.22 -3.03
N SER A 91 3.23 -18.82 -4.30
CA SER A 91 3.76 -17.51 -4.76
C SER A 91 3.03 -16.33 -4.10
N ARG A 92 1.69 -16.40 -3.99
CA ARG A 92 0.88 -15.36 -3.34
C ARG A 92 1.25 -15.21 -1.86
N ARG A 93 1.39 -16.32 -1.14
CA ARG A 93 1.74 -16.32 0.30
C ARG A 93 3.16 -15.86 0.53
N LEU A 94 4.10 -16.29 -0.31
CA LEU A 94 5.47 -15.81 -0.27
C LEU A 94 5.53 -14.28 -0.44
N SER A 95 4.76 -13.72 -1.37
CA SER A 95 4.74 -12.27 -1.58
C SER A 95 4.15 -11.51 -0.40
N LYS A 96 3.07 -12.02 0.20
CA LYS A 96 2.50 -11.45 1.44
C LYS A 96 3.49 -11.50 2.60
N LEU A 97 4.19 -12.61 2.78
CA LEU A 97 5.20 -12.78 3.83
C LEU A 97 6.38 -11.83 3.65
N ALA A 98 6.76 -11.56 2.40
CA ALA A 98 7.86 -10.67 2.06
C ALA A 98 7.42 -9.19 1.94
N GLU A 99 6.15 -8.88 2.21
CA GLU A 99 5.53 -7.56 1.98
C GLU A 99 5.85 -7.00 0.58
N ALA A 100 5.87 -7.88 -0.41
CA ALA A 100 6.30 -7.57 -1.76
C ALA A 100 5.08 -7.41 -2.69
N PRO A 101 5.15 -6.48 -3.67
CA PRO A 101 4.12 -6.34 -4.69
C PRO A 101 4.01 -7.64 -5.51
N PHE A 102 2.77 -8.06 -5.79
CA PHE A 102 2.47 -9.34 -6.43
C PHE A 102 1.48 -9.17 -7.57
N ILE A 103 1.79 -9.75 -8.73
CA ILE A 103 0.88 -9.82 -9.86
C ILE A 103 0.78 -11.25 -10.40
N LYS A 104 -0.44 -11.67 -10.77
CA LYS A 104 -0.69 -12.92 -11.50
C LYS A 104 -1.06 -12.55 -12.93
N VAL A 105 -0.30 -13.05 -13.91
CA VAL A 105 -0.58 -12.86 -15.33
C VAL A 105 -0.61 -14.21 -16.05
N GLU A 106 -1.45 -14.33 -17.07
CA GLU A 106 -1.56 -15.52 -17.92
C GLU A 106 -0.79 -15.28 -19.22
N ALA A 107 0.17 -16.15 -19.52
CA ALA A 107 1.08 -15.98 -20.66
C ALA A 107 0.35 -15.99 -22.02
N THR A 108 -0.74 -16.76 -22.13
CA THR A 108 -1.53 -16.87 -23.36
C THR A 108 -2.20 -15.56 -23.78
N ARG A 109 -2.36 -14.59 -22.85
CA ARG A 109 -2.92 -13.25 -23.14
C ARG A 109 -2.02 -12.39 -24.02
N PHE A 110 -0.74 -12.75 -24.14
CA PHE A 110 0.25 -12.05 -24.98
C PHE A 110 0.48 -12.73 -26.33
N THR A 111 -0.06 -13.93 -26.50
CA THR A 111 0.05 -14.73 -27.73
C THR A 111 -1.28 -14.87 -28.47
N GLU A 112 -2.37 -14.30 -27.94
CA GLU A 112 -3.71 -14.38 -28.52
C GLU A 112 -3.75 -13.70 -29.90
N VAL A 113 -4.34 -14.38 -30.88
CA VAL A 113 -4.26 -14.06 -32.32
C VAL A 113 -4.93 -12.71 -32.62
N GLY A 114 -4.14 -11.71 -32.99
CA GLY A 114 -4.59 -10.35 -33.35
C GLY A 114 -3.43 -9.44 -33.83
N TYR A 115 -3.75 -8.29 -34.42
CA TYR A 115 -2.78 -7.43 -35.15
C TYR A 115 -1.81 -6.64 -34.23
N VAL A 116 -2.13 -6.50 -32.94
CA VAL A 116 -1.22 -6.02 -31.88
C VAL A 116 -1.64 -6.70 -30.58
N GLY A 117 -0.85 -7.62 -30.05
CA GLY A 117 -1.11 -8.26 -28.75
C GLY A 117 -1.10 -7.24 -27.60
N ARG A 118 -1.55 -7.64 -26.41
CA ARG A 118 -1.33 -6.81 -25.21
C ARG A 118 0.17 -6.59 -25.00
N ASP A 119 0.54 -5.40 -24.55
CA ASP A 119 1.93 -5.03 -24.28
C ASP A 119 2.48 -5.76 -23.04
N VAL A 120 3.62 -6.43 -23.17
CA VAL A 120 4.30 -7.13 -22.08
C VAL A 120 4.79 -6.15 -21.01
N GLU A 121 5.08 -4.91 -21.39
CA GLU A 121 5.44 -3.84 -20.43
C GLU A 121 4.30 -3.54 -19.45
N GLN A 122 3.05 -3.87 -19.80
CA GLN A 122 1.91 -3.73 -18.90
C GLN A 122 2.10 -4.53 -17.61
N ILE A 123 2.79 -5.68 -17.64
CA ILE A 123 3.07 -6.48 -16.44
C ILE A 123 3.86 -5.65 -15.41
N ILE A 124 4.83 -4.86 -15.89
CA ILE A 124 5.68 -4.03 -15.02
C ILE A 124 4.91 -2.79 -14.55
N ARG A 125 4.10 -2.17 -15.43
CA ARG A 125 3.23 -1.04 -15.06
C ARG A 125 2.25 -1.42 -13.94
N ASP A 126 1.54 -2.54 -14.10
CA ASP A 126 0.60 -3.05 -13.10
C ASP A 126 1.31 -3.39 -11.77
N LEU A 127 2.52 -3.97 -11.83
CA LEU A 127 3.30 -4.28 -10.63
C LEU A 127 3.74 -3.01 -9.89
N LEU A 128 4.12 -1.95 -10.63
CA LEU A 128 4.48 -0.65 -10.07
C LEU A 128 3.28 0.02 -9.39
N GLU A 129 2.10 -0.02 -10.01
CA GLU A 129 0.88 0.52 -9.40
C GLU A 129 0.54 -0.16 -8.07
N ILE A 130 0.68 -1.49 -8.00
CA ILE A 130 0.51 -2.26 -6.75
C ILE A 130 1.55 -1.84 -5.71
N ALA A 131 2.81 -1.65 -6.11
CA ALA A 131 3.87 -1.21 -5.21
C ALA A 131 3.59 0.19 -4.64
N ILE A 132 3.16 1.12 -5.49
CA ILE A 132 2.77 2.49 -5.07
C ILE A 132 1.59 2.43 -4.10
N ALA A 133 0.60 1.57 -4.35
CA ALA A 133 -0.54 1.41 -3.45
C ALA A 133 -0.12 0.89 -2.05
N ILE A 134 0.74 -0.14 -2.01
CA ILE A 134 1.29 -0.68 -0.75
C ILE A 134 2.06 0.42 0.01
N GLU A 135 2.90 1.17 -0.68
CA GLU A 135 3.72 2.21 -0.05
C GLU A 135 2.88 3.38 0.45
N LYS A 136 1.87 3.82 -0.32
CA LYS A 136 0.90 4.83 0.12
C LYS A 136 0.17 4.38 1.39
N GLU A 137 -0.27 3.13 1.46
CA GLU A 137 -0.92 2.60 2.66
C GLU A 137 0.03 2.59 3.87
N ARG A 138 1.29 2.22 3.66
CA ARG A 138 2.35 2.26 4.69
C ARG A 138 2.55 3.68 5.22
N MET A 139 2.74 4.64 4.32
CA MET A 139 2.93 6.06 4.66
C MET A 139 1.70 6.62 5.38
N LYS A 140 0.47 6.29 4.95
CA LYS A 140 -0.77 6.69 5.64
C LYS A 140 -0.80 6.25 7.09
N LYS A 141 -0.38 5.02 7.38
CA LYS A 141 -0.30 4.51 8.75
C LYS A 141 0.72 5.27 9.59
N GLU A 142 1.87 5.64 9.02
CA GLU A 142 2.90 6.41 9.71
C GLU A 142 2.44 7.84 10.06
N VAL A 143 1.70 8.49 9.16
CA VAL A 143 1.22 9.87 9.37
C VAL A 143 -0.12 9.94 10.10
N HIS A 144 -0.82 8.82 10.30
CA HIS A 144 -2.18 8.78 10.85
C HIS A 144 -2.34 9.59 12.14
N ALA A 145 -1.41 9.49 13.09
CA ALA A 145 -1.50 10.23 14.35
C ALA A 145 -1.40 11.74 14.16
N LYS A 146 -0.55 12.20 13.22
CA LYS A 146 -0.41 13.62 12.89
C LYS A 146 -1.61 14.10 12.08
N ALA A 147 -2.09 13.30 11.14
CA ALA A 147 -3.29 13.57 10.35
C ALA A 147 -4.54 13.70 11.24
N GLN A 148 -4.67 12.84 12.25
CA GLN A 148 -5.74 12.92 13.24
C GLN A 148 -5.70 14.21 14.04
N GLN A 149 -4.53 14.66 14.48
CA GLN A 149 -4.40 15.94 15.19
C GLN A 149 -4.74 17.14 14.29
N ALA A 150 -4.30 17.11 13.02
CA ALA A 150 -4.63 18.15 12.06
C ALA A 150 -6.13 18.18 11.72
N ALA A 151 -6.76 17.01 11.59
CA ALA A 151 -8.20 16.86 11.39
C ALA A 151 -8.98 17.38 12.60
N GLU A 152 -8.57 17.02 13.83
CA GLU A 152 -9.16 17.55 15.07
C GLU A 152 -9.09 19.08 15.11
N GLU A 153 -7.96 19.67 14.72
CA GLU A 153 -7.81 21.13 14.70
C GLU A 153 -8.76 21.79 13.70
N ARG A 154 -8.93 21.23 12.50
CA ARG A 154 -9.89 21.73 11.50
C ARG A 154 -11.34 21.67 12.00
N VAL A 155 -11.70 20.61 12.73
CA VAL A 155 -13.03 20.47 13.33
C VAL A 155 -13.24 21.50 14.44
N VAL A 156 -12.24 21.68 15.31
CA VAL A 156 -12.31 22.70 16.37
C VAL A 156 -12.42 24.10 15.76
N ASP A 157 -11.66 24.41 14.72
CA ASP A 157 -11.73 25.70 14.02
C ASP A 157 -13.10 25.97 13.41
N ALA A 158 -13.74 24.94 12.86
CA ALA A 158 -15.11 25.06 12.36
C ALA A 158 -16.15 25.28 13.48
N LEU A 159 -15.92 24.73 14.67
CA LEU A 159 -16.83 24.84 15.82
C LEU A 159 -16.72 26.17 16.57
N VAL A 160 -15.50 26.63 16.84
CA VAL A 160 -15.27 27.82 17.70
C VAL A 160 -14.82 29.06 16.91
N GLY A 161 -14.41 28.89 15.66
CA GLY A 161 -13.86 29.94 14.81
C GLY A 161 -12.40 30.27 15.13
N ASN A 162 -11.69 30.82 14.12
CA ASN A 162 -10.24 31.06 14.16
C ASN A 162 -9.77 32.04 15.26
N LYS A 163 -10.69 32.81 15.86
CA LYS A 163 -10.40 33.84 16.88
C LYS A 163 -10.66 33.37 18.32
N ALA A 164 -11.03 32.10 18.52
CA ALA A 164 -11.29 31.58 19.85
C ALA A 164 -10.02 31.57 20.73
N SER A 165 -10.22 31.77 22.05
CA SER A 165 -9.12 31.70 23.01
C SER A 165 -8.53 30.29 23.10
N VAL A 166 -7.27 30.18 23.52
CA VAL A 166 -6.59 28.88 23.71
C VAL A 166 -7.36 27.98 24.69
N ALA A 167 -7.87 28.56 25.78
CA ALA A 167 -8.67 27.83 26.77
C ALA A 167 -10.00 27.30 26.19
N THR A 168 -10.66 28.09 25.33
CA THR A 168 -11.88 27.66 24.62
C THR A 168 -11.56 26.50 23.69
N ARG A 169 -10.51 26.60 22.86
CA ARG A 169 -10.09 25.51 21.96
C ARG A 169 -9.76 24.22 22.71
N GLU A 170 -9.05 24.30 23.83
CA GLU A 170 -8.72 23.12 24.63
C GLU A 170 -9.95 22.43 25.24
N SER A 171 -10.93 23.20 25.72
CA SER A 171 -12.17 22.63 26.25
C SER A 171 -12.98 21.92 25.17
N PHE A 172 -13.07 22.51 23.97
CA PHE A 172 -13.73 21.88 22.82
C PHE A 172 -12.98 20.65 22.32
N ARG A 173 -11.64 20.66 22.32
CA ARG A 173 -10.84 19.48 21.97
C ARG A 173 -11.11 18.30 22.92
N LYS A 174 -11.23 18.56 24.23
CA LYS A 174 -11.61 17.53 25.21
C LYS A 174 -13.02 16.98 24.93
N ARG A 175 -14.00 17.86 24.68
CA ARG A 175 -15.38 17.46 24.36
C ARG A 175 -15.49 16.69 23.05
N LEU A 176 -14.70 17.05 22.04
CA LEU A 176 -14.60 16.33 20.77
C LEU A 176 -14.10 14.90 21.00
N ARG A 177 -13.03 14.74 21.78
CA ARG A 177 -12.47 13.41 22.12
C ARG A 177 -13.41 12.56 22.99
N ASN A 178 -14.27 13.21 23.78
CA ASN A 178 -15.29 12.54 24.59
C ASN A 178 -16.53 12.13 23.78
N GLY A 179 -16.66 12.57 22.52
CA GLY A 179 -17.83 12.30 21.66
C GLY A 179 -19.04 13.21 21.93
N ASP A 180 -18.89 14.24 22.77
CA ASP A 180 -20.00 15.13 23.16
C ASP A 180 -20.51 16.01 22.01
N LEU A 181 -19.72 16.11 20.93
CA LEU A 181 -19.95 17.01 19.80
C LEU A 181 -20.29 16.26 18.50
N ASP A 182 -20.38 14.92 18.54
CA ASP A 182 -20.53 14.07 17.34
C ASP A 182 -21.72 14.46 16.45
N ASN A 183 -22.84 14.85 17.07
CA ASN A 183 -24.09 15.22 16.39
C ASN A 183 -24.14 16.69 15.98
N ASN A 184 -23.13 17.49 16.31
CA ASN A 184 -23.12 18.89 15.93
C ASN A 184 -22.83 19.02 14.43
N GLU A 185 -23.56 19.91 13.76
CA GLU A 185 -23.30 20.22 12.36
C GLU A 185 -22.18 21.25 12.23
N ILE A 186 -21.27 21.00 11.30
CA ILE A 186 -20.17 21.89 10.95
C ILE A 186 -20.10 22.06 9.44
N GLU A 187 -19.60 23.21 9.01
CA GLU A 187 -19.35 23.50 7.61
C GLU A 187 -17.83 23.49 7.38
N ILE A 188 -17.34 22.48 6.65
CA ILE A 188 -15.92 22.32 6.37
C ILE A 188 -15.68 22.26 4.86
N GLU A 189 -14.59 22.88 4.44
CA GLU A 189 -14.07 22.76 3.07
C GLU A 189 -13.46 21.38 2.87
N VAL A 190 -14.12 20.52 2.11
CA VAL A 190 -13.59 19.18 1.80
C VAL A 190 -13.17 19.15 0.34
N ASN A 191 -12.05 18.49 0.05
CA ASN A 191 -11.69 18.18 -1.31
C ASN A 191 -12.57 17.05 -1.83
N ASP A 192 -13.49 17.37 -2.75
CA ASP A 192 -14.25 16.37 -3.48
C ASP A 192 -13.28 15.56 -4.36
N ALA A 193 -12.74 14.46 -3.83
CA ALA A 193 -12.21 13.37 -4.64
C ALA A 193 -13.39 12.57 -5.22
N VAL A 194 -14.30 13.25 -5.92
CA VAL A 194 -15.44 12.61 -6.56
C VAL A 194 -14.94 11.97 -7.83
N SER A 195 -14.67 10.67 -7.78
CA SER A 195 -14.84 9.81 -8.94
C SER A 195 -16.32 9.84 -9.31
N THR A 196 -16.70 10.74 -10.21
CA THR A 196 -18.06 10.76 -10.77
C THR A 196 -18.30 9.42 -11.48
N PRO A 197 -19.33 8.64 -11.09
CA PRO A 197 -19.74 7.48 -11.87
C PRO A 197 -20.20 7.98 -13.24
N SER A 198 -19.56 7.52 -14.31
CA SER A 198 -20.02 7.74 -15.67
C SER A 198 -21.40 7.12 -15.84
N PHE A 199 -22.43 7.96 -15.92
CA PHE A 199 -23.79 7.53 -16.24
C PHE A 199 -23.87 7.26 -17.75
N GLU A 200 -23.79 6.00 -18.15
CA GLU A 200 -24.07 5.60 -19.54
C GLU A 200 -25.59 5.58 -19.75
N ILE A 201 -26.11 6.47 -20.61
CA ILE A 201 -27.50 6.40 -21.08
C ILE A 201 -27.59 5.34 -22.19
N PRO A 202 -28.37 4.26 -22.01
CA PRO A 202 -28.51 3.22 -23.03
C PRO A 202 -29.31 3.73 -24.23
N GLY A 203 -28.75 3.65 -25.45
CA GLY A 203 -29.53 3.75 -26.70
C GLY A 203 -29.09 4.79 -27.73
N MET A 204 -28.02 5.57 -27.53
CA MET A 204 -27.50 6.49 -28.57
C MET A 204 -26.04 6.20 -28.94
N PRO A 205 -25.78 5.56 -30.09
CA PRO A 205 -24.44 5.46 -30.64
C PRO A 205 -24.04 6.80 -31.27
N GLY A 206 -23.04 7.47 -30.71
CA GLY A 206 -22.38 8.63 -31.35
C GLY A 206 -22.62 10.01 -30.75
N ALA A 207 -23.33 10.15 -29.63
CA ALA A 207 -23.54 11.44 -28.95
C ALA A 207 -22.52 11.77 -27.83
N ASN A 208 -21.40 11.03 -27.74
CA ASN A 208 -20.37 11.21 -26.71
C ASN A 208 -19.26 12.22 -27.10
N VAL A 209 -19.56 13.21 -27.94
CA VAL A 209 -18.59 14.23 -28.34
C VAL A 209 -19.24 15.61 -28.18
N GLY A 210 -19.15 16.20 -26.99
CA GLY A 210 -19.61 17.59 -26.83
C GLY A 210 -19.80 18.16 -25.42
N MET A 211 -19.77 17.33 -24.36
CA MET A 211 -19.82 17.81 -22.96
C MET A 211 -18.71 17.16 -22.12
N ILE A 212 -17.56 16.89 -22.74
CA ILE A 212 -16.32 16.63 -22.01
C ILE A 212 -15.85 17.99 -21.50
N ASN A 213 -16.12 18.20 -20.21
CA ASN A 213 -15.66 19.28 -19.34
C ASN A 213 -14.45 20.08 -19.88
N LEU A 214 -14.70 21.16 -20.62
CA LEU A 214 -13.70 22.22 -20.83
C LEU A 214 -13.25 22.83 -19.48
N SER A 215 -14.06 22.66 -18.43
CA SER A 215 -13.71 22.96 -17.03
C SER A 215 -12.67 21.99 -16.43
N GLU A 216 -12.60 20.72 -16.84
CA GLU A 216 -11.59 19.76 -16.36
C GLU A 216 -10.26 19.90 -17.09
N MET A 217 -10.27 20.27 -18.38
CA MET A 217 -9.03 20.48 -19.12
C MET A 217 -8.34 21.81 -18.77
N LEU A 218 -9.12 22.85 -18.39
CA LEU A 218 -8.61 24.13 -17.91
C LEU A 218 -8.36 24.17 -16.39
N GLY A 219 -8.81 23.14 -15.66
CA GLY A 219 -8.81 23.05 -14.19
C GLY A 219 -7.65 22.27 -13.58
N LYS A 220 -6.61 21.92 -14.35
CA LYS A 220 -5.39 21.23 -13.85
C LYS A 220 -4.50 22.09 -12.93
N ALA A 221 -5.08 23.13 -12.32
CA ALA A 221 -4.51 23.98 -11.30
C ALA A 221 -5.55 24.20 -10.19
N GLY A 222 -5.54 23.33 -9.19
CA GLY A 222 -6.29 23.48 -7.94
C GLY A 222 -7.53 22.60 -7.85
N LYS A 223 -7.40 21.49 -7.11
CA LYS A 223 -8.54 20.84 -6.44
C LYS A 223 -9.24 21.94 -5.62
N LYS A 224 -10.34 22.51 -6.11
CA LYS A 224 -11.07 23.55 -5.38
C LYS A 224 -11.87 22.88 -4.28
N ALA A 225 -11.44 23.07 -3.04
CA ALA A 225 -12.17 22.61 -1.86
C ALA A 225 -13.59 23.21 -1.88
N LYS A 226 -14.60 22.37 -1.66
CA LYS A 226 -16.00 22.82 -1.57
C LYS A 226 -16.44 22.79 -0.12
N LYS A 227 -17.14 23.85 0.31
CA LYS A 227 -17.79 23.88 1.62
C LYS A 227 -18.96 22.91 1.64
N LYS A 228 -18.91 21.95 2.56
CA LYS A 228 -19.98 20.98 2.78
C LYS A 228 -20.38 20.99 4.25
N LYS A 229 -21.69 21.01 4.49
CA LYS A 229 -22.27 20.81 5.82
C LYS A 229 -22.36 19.32 6.09
N MET A 230 -21.88 18.89 7.24
CA MET A 230 -21.94 17.51 7.72
C MET A 230 -21.82 17.48 9.24
N THR A 231 -22.07 16.33 9.84
CA THR A 231 -21.86 16.15 11.27
C THR A 231 -20.37 16.06 11.62
N VAL A 232 -20.00 16.42 12.84
CA VAL A 232 -18.64 16.24 13.37
C VAL A 232 -18.18 14.79 13.20
N LYS A 233 -19.06 13.83 13.50
CA LYS A 233 -18.75 12.41 13.37
C LYS A 233 -18.40 12.00 11.93
N GLU A 234 -19.18 12.43 10.95
CA GLU A 234 -18.91 12.16 9.54
C GLU A 234 -17.63 12.84 9.03
N SER A 235 -17.33 14.02 9.56
CA SER A 235 -16.15 14.80 9.14
C SER A 235 -14.83 14.12 9.52
N HIS A 236 -14.81 13.34 10.61
CA HIS A 236 -13.56 12.84 11.19
C HIS A 236 -12.80 11.91 10.23
N GLU A 237 -13.47 10.92 9.64
CA GLU A 237 -12.83 9.98 8.71
C GLU A 237 -12.40 10.67 7.41
N ILE A 238 -13.23 11.58 6.90
CA ILE A 238 -12.97 12.33 5.66
C ILE A 238 -11.74 13.23 5.83
N LEU A 239 -11.66 13.97 6.93
CA LEU A 239 -10.57 14.90 7.19
C LEU A 239 -9.27 14.17 7.50
N ILE A 240 -9.32 13.04 8.21
CA ILE A 240 -8.12 12.23 8.43
C ILE A 240 -7.57 11.72 7.09
N ALA A 241 -8.44 11.25 6.20
CA ALA A 241 -8.01 10.80 4.87
C ALA A 241 -7.38 11.95 4.06
N GLU A 242 -8.01 13.12 4.05
CA GLU A 242 -7.51 14.30 3.33
C GLU A 242 -6.18 14.81 3.89
N GLU A 243 -6.06 14.94 5.21
CA GLU A 243 -4.81 15.36 5.86
C GLU A 243 -3.71 14.31 5.70
N SER A 244 -4.06 13.02 5.70
CA SER A 244 -3.09 11.95 5.42
C SER A 244 -2.57 12.03 3.99
N ASP A 245 -3.44 12.24 3.01
CA ASP A 245 -3.04 12.39 1.60
C ASP A 245 -2.16 13.63 1.40
N LYS A 246 -2.50 14.75 2.04
CA LYS A 246 -1.72 15.98 1.99
C LYS A 246 -0.33 15.86 2.63
N MET A 247 -0.17 14.99 3.62
CA MET A 247 1.14 14.73 4.25
C MET A 247 2.03 13.77 3.43
N ILE A 248 1.46 13.10 2.42
CA ILE A 248 2.13 12.09 1.59
C ILE A 248 2.47 12.64 0.19
N GLU A 249 1.64 13.54 -0.36
CA GLU A 249 1.92 14.30 -1.59
C GLU A 249 3.16 15.21 -1.44
#